data_AF-A0A800JJW2-F1
#
_entry.id   AF-A0A800JJW2-F1
#
_cell.length_a   1.000
_cell.length_b   1.000
_cell.length_c   1.000
_cell.angle_alpha   90.00
_cell.angle_beta   90.00
_cell.angle_gamma   90.00
#
_symmetry.space_group_name_H-M   'P 1'
#
loop_
_entity.id
_entity.type
_entity.pdbx_description
1 polymer ?
#
loop_
_entity_poly.entity_id
_entity_poly.type
_entity_poly.pdbx_seq_one_letter_code
_entity_poly.pdbx_strand_id
1 'polypeptide(L)'
;MHEGQIITYKIRIVPMIWHTWVTEIKADMPRIQFVDEQRGGPYKFWHHLHQFEPTEGGTLIKDEINYALPLWLIGNIAHDLFVKKMHVIFQYRKEILSKKFG
;
A
#
# COMPACT_ATOMS: atom_id res chain seq x y z
N MET A 1 -9.56 -11.64 -0.10
CA MET A 1 -9.41 -11.31 -1.53
C MET A 1 -9.36 -12.65 -2.24
N HIS A 2 -8.72 -12.80 -3.39
CA HIS A 2 -8.30 -14.12 -3.85
C HIS A 2 -7.01 -14.01 -4.66
N GLU A 3 -6.23 -15.09 -4.71
CA GLU A 3 -5.01 -15.13 -5.52
C GLU A 3 -5.29 -14.91 -7.00
N GLY A 4 -4.39 -14.18 -7.67
CA GLY A 4 -4.52 -13.77 -9.06
C GLY A 4 -5.53 -12.65 -9.31
N GLN A 5 -6.20 -12.13 -8.27
CA GLN A 5 -7.13 -11.01 -8.41
C GLN A 5 -6.38 -9.76 -8.88
N ILE A 6 -6.81 -9.17 -9.99
CA ILE A 6 -6.30 -7.90 -10.51
C ILE A 6 -7.18 -6.75 -10.04
N ILE A 7 -6.55 -5.74 -9.45
CA ILE A 7 -7.22 -4.52 -8.98
C ILE A 7 -6.61 -3.34 -9.73
N THR A 8 -7.45 -2.58 -10.43
CA THR A 8 -7.02 -1.39 -11.19
C THR A 8 -7.72 -0.16 -10.66
N TYR A 9 -6.95 0.86 -10.30
CA TYR A 9 -7.48 2.11 -9.78
C TYR A 9 -6.60 3.30 -10.20
N LYS A 10 -7.15 4.52 -10.09
CA LYS A 10 -6.41 5.75 -10.38
C LYS A 10 -5.94 6.39 -9.09
N ILE A 11 -4.66 6.69 -9.03
CA ILE A 11 -4.06 7.46 -7.93
C ILE A 11 -3.54 8.80 -8.42
N ARG A 12 -3.63 9.80 -7.56
CA ARG A 12 -3.03 11.11 -7.80
C ARG A 12 -1.66 11.16 -7.16
N ILE A 13 -0.61 11.15 -7.97
CA ILE A 13 0.76 11.14 -7.45
C ILE A 13 1.24 12.55 -7.08
N VAL A 14 0.88 13.55 -7.88
CA VAL A 14 1.12 15.00 -7.67
C VAL A 14 -0.10 15.79 -8.18
N PRO A 15 -0.23 17.11 -7.89
CA PRO A 15 -1.33 17.93 -8.42
C PRO A 15 -1.49 17.77 -9.94
N MET A 16 -2.72 17.60 -10.40
CA MET A 16 -3.12 17.41 -11.80
C MET A 16 -2.64 16.13 -12.51
N ILE A 17 -1.71 15.35 -11.93
CA ILE A 17 -1.20 14.12 -12.56
C ILE A 17 -1.81 12.88 -11.89
N TRP A 18 -2.60 12.15 -12.67
CA TRP A 18 -3.19 10.87 -12.30
C TRP A 18 -2.45 9.73 -12.98
N HIS A 19 -2.19 8.65 -12.24
CA HIS A 19 -1.64 7.41 -12.77
C HIS A 19 -2.62 6.26 -12.53
N THR A 20 -2.75 5.40 -13.53
CA THR A 20 -3.37 4.10 -13.34
C THR A 20 -2.41 3.20 -12.59
N TRP A 21 -2.87 2.62 -11.50
CA TRP A 21 -2.14 1.63 -10.72
C TRP A 21 -2.89 0.30 -10.81
N VAL A 22 -2.18 -0.71 -11.32
CA VAL A 22 -2.63 -2.09 -11.46
C VAL A 22 -1.85 -2.94 -10.47
N THR A 23 -2.55 -3.60 -9.56
CA THR A 23 -1.99 -4.55 -8.60
C THR A 23 -2.59 -5.94 -8.81
N GLU A 24 -1.82 -6.96 -8.43
CA GLU A 24 -2.26 -8.36 -8.34
C GLU A 24 -2.16 -8.82 -6.89
N ILE A 25 -3.18 -9.52 -6.40
CA ILE A 25 -3.11 -10.26 -5.15
C ILE A 25 -2.31 -11.54 -5.40
N LYS A 26 -1.06 -11.56 -4.95
CA LYS A 26 -0.11 -12.66 -5.20
C LYS A 26 -0.31 -13.84 -4.29
N ALA A 27 -0.71 -13.58 -3.06
CA ALA A 27 -0.95 -14.59 -2.03
C ALA A 27 -2.08 -14.09 -1.13
N ASP A 28 -2.97 -14.98 -0.72
CA ASP A 28 -4.03 -14.68 0.26
C ASP A 28 -4.17 -15.84 1.24
N MET A 29 -3.92 -15.55 2.52
CA MET A 29 -4.26 -16.41 3.64
C MET A 29 -5.45 -15.78 4.37
N PRO A 30 -6.68 -16.28 4.14
CA PRO A 30 -7.89 -15.60 4.58
C PRO A 30 -7.86 -15.22 6.06
N ARG A 31 -8.13 -13.93 6.34
CA ARG A 31 -8.13 -13.30 7.68
C ARG A 31 -6.78 -13.23 8.39
N ILE A 32 -5.70 -13.74 7.80
CA ILE A 32 -4.36 -13.74 8.38
C ILE A 32 -3.48 -12.73 7.65
N GLN A 33 -3.35 -12.86 6.33
CA GLN A 33 -2.50 -11.98 5.54
C GLN A 33 -2.83 -12.03 4.06
N PHE A 34 -2.46 -11.00 3.30
CA PHE A 34 -2.40 -11.07 1.85
C PHE A 34 -1.27 -10.19 1.33
N VAL A 35 -0.82 -10.49 0.11
CA VAL A 35 0.24 -9.75 -0.58
C VAL A 35 -0.33 -9.15 -1.86
N ASP A 36 -0.14 -7.84 -2.04
CA ASP A 36 -0.33 -7.19 -3.33
C ASP A 36 1.01 -6.78 -3.96
N GLU A 37 1.15 -7.07 -5.25
CA GLU A 37 2.28 -6.61 -6.06
C GLU A 37 1.78 -5.70 -7.17
N GLN A 38 2.56 -4.67 -7.48
CA GLN A 38 2.29 -3.86 -8.65
C GLN A 38 2.61 -4.64 -9.94
N ARG A 39 1.65 -4.66 -10.86
CA ARG A 39 1.84 -5.10 -12.26
C ARG A 39 2.13 -3.93 -13.20
N GLY A 40 1.59 -2.75 -12.90
CA GLY A 40 1.92 -1.51 -13.59
C GLY A 40 1.52 -0.30 -12.74
N GLY A 41 2.36 0.72 -12.66
CA GLY A 41 2.10 1.86 -11.80
C GLY A 41 3.30 2.79 -11.66
N PRO A 42 3.27 3.73 -10.70
CA PRO A 42 4.28 4.76 -10.56
C PRO A 42 5.59 4.27 -9.94
N TYR A 43 5.62 3.07 -9.37
CA TYR A 43 6.82 2.50 -8.76
C TYR A 43 7.59 1.65 -9.77
N LYS A 44 8.90 1.50 -9.58
CA LYS A 44 9.68 0.49 -10.29
C LYS A 44 9.42 -0.91 -9.70
N PHE A 45 9.23 -0.97 -8.40
CA PHE A 45 8.88 -2.18 -7.66
C PHE A 45 7.95 -1.80 -6.50
N TRP A 46 6.96 -2.66 -6.26
CA TRP A 46 6.07 -2.55 -5.12
C TRP A 46 5.59 -3.94 -4.75
N HIS A 47 5.90 -4.33 -3.53
CA HIS A 47 5.43 -5.54 -2.87
C HIS A 47 4.96 -5.14 -1.48
N HIS A 48 3.69 -5.36 -1.19
CA HIS A 48 3.07 -4.95 0.04
C HIS A 48 2.43 -6.15 0.71
N LEU A 49 2.97 -6.49 1.88
CA LEU A 49 2.44 -7.52 2.75
C LEU A 49 1.53 -6.87 3.78
N HIS A 50 0.29 -7.33 3.81
CA HIS A 50 -0.69 -6.99 4.83
C HIS A 50 -0.85 -8.17 5.78
N GLN A 51 -0.68 -7.94 7.08
CA GLN A 51 -0.91 -8.94 8.13
C GLN A 51 -1.94 -8.44 9.13
N PHE A 52 -2.78 -9.36 9.60
CA PHE A 52 -3.89 -9.11 10.50
C PHE A 52 -3.77 -10.02 11.71
N GLU A 53 -3.63 -9.40 12.89
CA GLU A 53 -3.54 -10.11 14.16
C GLU A 53 -4.73 -9.72 15.05
N PRO A 54 -5.53 -10.68 15.55
CA PRO A 54 -6.58 -10.37 16.50
C PRO A 54 -5.97 -9.88 17.82
N THR A 55 -6.64 -8.92 18.45
CA THR A 55 -6.30 -8.36 19.77
C THR A 55 -7.56 -8.29 20.62
N GLU A 56 -7.43 -8.10 21.93
CA GLU A 56 -8.59 -8.02 22.85
C GLU A 56 -9.61 -6.94 22.44
N GLY A 57 -9.16 -5.84 21.84
CA GLY A 57 -10.00 -4.70 21.47
C GLY A 57 -10.22 -4.52 19.96
N GLY A 58 -9.79 -5.46 19.11
CA GLY A 58 -9.91 -5.31 17.66
C GLY A 58 -8.85 -6.07 16.86
N THR A 59 -8.35 -5.48 15.78
CA THR A 59 -7.34 -6.11 14.91
C THR A 59 -6.12 -5.20 14.77
N LEU A 60 -4.95 -5.73 15.11
CA LEU A 60 -3.68 -5.12 14.77
C LEU A 60 -3.37 -5.41 13.31
N ILE A 61 -3.20 -4.34 12.53
CA ILE A 61 -2.81 -4.42 11.12
C ILE A 61 -1.34 -4.06 11.02
N LYS A 62 -0.52 -4.95 10.47
CA LYS A 62 0.89 -4.71 10.15
C LYS A 62 1.03 -4.65 8.64
N ASP A 63 1.66 -3.60 8.16
CA ASP A 63 1.91 -3.38 6.74
C ASP A 63 3.44 -3.34 6.52
N GLU A 64 3.95 -4.24 5.69
CA GLU A 64 5.36 -4.24 5.27
C GLU A 64 5.43 -3.93 3.78
N ILE A 65 6.07 -2.81 3.43
CA ILE A 65 6.20 -2.35 2.04
C ILE A 65 7.65 -2.43 1.60
N ASN A 66 7.90 -3.26 0.60
CA ASN A 66 9.14 -3.31 -0.14
C ASN A 66 8.93 -2.58 -1.47
N TYR A 67 9.68 -1.50 -1.73
CA TYR A 67 9.46 -0.65 -2.90
C TYR A 67 10.76 -0.16 -3.54
N ALA A 68 10.68 0.18 -4.83
CA ALA A 68 11.72 0.90 -5.55
C ALA A 68 11.11 2.04 -6.38
N LEU A 69 11.74 3.22 -6.32
CA LEU A 69 11.31 4.40 -7.08
C LEU A 69 11.95 4.39 -8.49
N PRO A 70 11.25 4.87 -9.54
CA PRO A 70 11.78 4.87 -10.92
C PRO A 70 12.88 5.91 -11.17
N LEU A 71 12.93 7.01 -10.40
CA LEU A 71 13.86 8.13 -10.61
C LEU A 71 14.99 8.14 -9.57
N TRP A 72 15.94 7.23 -9.74
CA TRP A 72 17.13 7.10 -8.86
C TRP A 72 17.99 8.37 -8.79
N LEU A 73 17.93 9.24 -9.82
CA LEU A 73 18.69 10.49 -9.90
C LEU A 73 18.29 11.56 -8.88
N ILE A 74 17.09 11.47 -8.30
CA ILE A 74 16.59 12.44 -7.29
C ILE A 74 16.90 11.97 -5.84
N GLY A 75 17.62 10.84 -5.70
CA GLY A 75 18.29 10.41 -4.47
C GLY A 75 17.42 10.32 -3.22
N ASN A 76 18.04 10.58 -2.06
CA ASN A 76 17.43 10.50 -0.72
C ASN A 76 16.22 11.44 -0.54
N ILE A 77 16.16 12.57 -1.25
CA ILE A 77 15.07 13.54 -1.13
C ILE A 77 13.74 12.91 -1.60
N ALA A 78 13.78 12.19 -2.73
CA ALA A 78 12.59 11.48 -3.23
C ALA A 78 12.14 10.38 -2.26
N HIS A 79 13.10 9.69 -1.62
CA HIS A 79 12.81 8.71 -0.57
C HIS A 79 12.15 9.35 0.65
N ASP A 80 12.69 10.44 1.18
CA ASP A 80 12.15 11.12 2.37
C ASP A 80 10.74 11.67 2.13
N LEU A 81 10.51 12.28 0.97
CA LEU A 81 9.18 12.75 0.58
C LEU A 81 8.19 11.59 0.45
N PHE A 82 8.66 10.47 -0.10
CA PHE A 82 7.85 9.27 -0.24
C PHE A 82 7.47 8.69 1.12
N VAL A 83 8.43 8.54 2.06
CA VAL A 83 8.18 8.05 3.42
C VAL A 83 7.19 8.95 4.15
N LYS A 84 7.36 10.28 4.07
CA LYS A 84 6.40 11.25 4.64
C LYS A 84 5.01 11.07 4.06
N LYS A 85 4.89 10.90 2.74
CA LYS A 85 3.61 10.66 2.08
C LYS A 85 2.98 9.34 2.52
N MET A 86 3.75 8.27 2.65
CA MET A 86 3.28 6.98 3.16
C MET A 86 2.73 7.13 4.57
N HIS A 87 3.46 7.81 5.48
CA HIS A 87 2.94 8.07 6.82
C HIS A 87 1.59 8.76 6.81
N VAL A 88 1.39 9.79 5.98
CA VAL A 88 0.08 10.47 5.87
C VAL A 88 -1.02 9.50 5.41
N ILE A 89 -0.75 8.65 4.42
CA ILE A 89 -1.72 7.68 3.90
C ILE A 89 -2.10 6.64 4.98
N PHE A 90 -1.11 6.11 5.70
CA PHE A 90 -1.36 5.11 6.75
C PHE A 90 -2.01 5.71 7.99
N GLN A 91 -1.70 6.95 8.36
CA GLN A 91 -2.42 7.66 9.42
C GLN A 91 -3.89 7.86 9.04
N TYR A 92 -4.17 8.33 7.83
CA TYR A 92 -5.54 8.47 7.35
C TYR A 92 -6.27 7.12 7.30
N ARG A 93 -5.60 6.05 6.85
CA ARG A 93 -6.16 4.69 6.87
C ARG A 93 -6.52 4.28 8.30
N LYS A 94 -5.62 4.50 9.27
CA LYS A 94 -5.86 4.19 10.68
C LYS A 94 -7.08 4.95 11.20
N GLU A 95 -7.16 6.26 10.99
CA GLU A 95 -8.29 7.09 11.41
C GLU A 95 -9.63 6.58 10.85
N ILE A 96 -9.67 6.28 9.55
CA ILE A 96 -10.88 5.79 8.88
C ILE A 96 -11.28 4.39 9.39
N LEU A 97 -10.31 3.50 9.58
CA LEU A 97 -10.59 2.16 10.08
C LEU A 97 -11.08 2.20 11.53
N SER A 98 -10.44 2.98 12.41
CA SER A 98 -10.92 3.15 13.78
C SER A 98 -12.33 3.76 13.82
N LYS A 99 -12.60 4.78 12.99
CA LYS A 99 -13.95 5.35 12.92
C LYS A 99 -15.02 4.35 12.47
N LYS A 100 -14.67 3.38 11.63
CA LYS A 100 -15.61 2.40 11.08
C LYS A 100 -15.80 1.17 11.97
N PHE A 101 -14.75 0.76 12.69
CA PHE A 101 -14.72 -0.53 13.37
C PHE A 101 -14.49 -0.45 14.89
N GLY A 102 -14.25 0.75 15.44
CA GLY A 102 -14.01 0.98 16.87
C GLY A 102 -12.54 1.22 17.21
#